data_AF-R4I825-F1
#
_entry.id   AF-R4I825-F1
#
_cell.length_a   1.000
_cell.length_b   1.000
_cell.length_c   1.000
_cell.angle_alpha   90.00
_cell.angle_beta   90.00
_cell.angle_gamma   90.00
#
_symmetry.space_group_name_H-M   'P 1'
#
loop_
_entity.id
_entity.type
_entity.pdbx_description
1 polymer ?
#
loop_
_entity_poly.entity_id
_entity_poly.type
_entity_poly.pdbx_seq_one_letter_code
_entity_poly.pdbx_strand_id
1 'polypeptide(L)'
;QGVYTYEDGGVLQGTYVDGELNGPAQEYDTDGRLIFKGQYKDNIRHGVCWIYYPDGGSLVGEVNEDGEMTGEKIAYVYPDERTALYGKFIDGEMIEGKLATLLSTEEGRPHFELMPGSSVYHFDKSTSSCISTNALLPDPYESERVYVAESLISSAGEGLFSKVAAGPNTVMSFYNGVRITHQEVDSRDWALNGNTLSLDEETVIDVPEPYNHVSKYCASLGHKANHSFTPNCIYDMFVHPRFGPIKCIRTLRAVEADEEL
;
A
#
# COMPACT_ATOMS: atom_id res chain seq x y z
N GLN A 1 -23.70 7.78 -23.26
CA GLN A 1 -22.60 8.16 -22.35
C GLN A 1 -23.00 9.45 -21.66
N GLY A 2 -22.76 9.56 -20.36
CA GLY A 2 -23.08 10.72 -19.54
C GLY A 2 -21.97 10.98 -18.52
N VAL A 3 -21.96 12.21 -17.99
CA VAL A 3 -21.03 12.65 -16.95
C VAL A 3 -21.86 13.13 -15.76
N TYR A 4 -21.51 12.65 -14.57
CA TYR A 4 -22.07 13.09 -13.30
C TYR A 4 -20.93 13.63 -12.43
N THR A 5 -21.13 14.80 -11.83
CA THR A 5 -20.17 15.41 -10.90
C THR A 5 -20.74 15.29 -9.49
N TYR A 6 -20.00 14.63 -8.61
CA TYR A 6 -20.35 14.48 -7.20
C TYR A 6 -20.20 15.81 -6.46
N GLU A 7 -20.83 15.92 -5.28
CA GLU A 7 -20.79 17.15 -4.46
C GLU A 7 -19.37 17.49 -3.99
N ASP A 8 -18.52 16.48 -3.80
CA ASP A 8 -17.11 16.62 -3.40
C ASP A 8 -16.20 17.03 -4.58
N GLY A 9 -16.74 17.10 -5.80
CA GLY A 9 -16.01 17.42 -7.03
C GLY A 9 -15.48 16.22 -7.79
N GLY A 10 -15.66 14.99 -7.29
CA GLY A 10 -15.37 13.77 -8.04
C GLY A 10 -16.21 13.66 -9.31
N VAL A 11 -15.74 12.90 -10.30
CA VAL A 11 -16.42 12.78 -11.60
C VAL A 11 -16.67 11.32 -11.94
N LEU A 12 -17.92 10.97 -12.24
CA LEU A 12 -18.32 9.70 -12.82
C LEU A 12 -18.62 9.88 -14.31
N GLN A 13 -17.94 9.09 -15.15
CA GLN A 13 -18.24 8.96 -16.57
C GLN A 13 -18.81 7.57 -16.82
N GLY A 14 -20.05 7.48 -17.32
CA GLY A 14 -20.78 6.21 -17.40
C GLY A 14 -21.66 6.05 -18.63
N THR A 15 -22.05 4.80 -18.88
CA THR A 15 -23.10 4.45 -19.84
C THR A 15 -24.43 4.39 -19.10
N TYR A 16 -25.44 5.09 -19.62
CA TYR A 16 -26.76 5.17 -19.01
C TYR A 16 -27.82 4.60 -19.95
N VAL A 17 -28.72 3.79 -19.41
CA VAL A 17 -29.89 3.23 -20.08
C VAL A 17 -31.09 3.55 -19.20
N ASP A 18 -32.09 4.24 -19.75
CA ASP A 18 -33.31 4.68 -19.03
C ASP A 18 -33.06 5.47 -17.73
N GLY A 19 -31.94 6.19 -17.67
CA GLY A 19 -31.56 6.99 -16.50
C GLY A 19 -30.73 6.25 -15.47
N GLU A 20 -30.45 4.95 -15.67
CA GLU A 20 -29.66 4.11 -14.78
C GLU A 20 -28.31 3.76 -15.39
N LEU A 21 -27.26 3.67 -14.57
CA LEU A 21 -25.93 3.22 -14.99
C LEU A 21 -25.98 1.76 -15.40
N ASN A 22 -25.68 1.53 -16.67
CA ASN A 22 -25.72 0.24 -17.33
C ASN A 22 -24.63 0.19 -18.42
N GLY A 23 -23.55 -0.54 -18.15
CA GLY A 23 -22.38 -0.67 -19.02
C GLY A 23 -21.11 -0.02 -18.44
N PRO A 24 -20.12 0.30 -19.28
CA PRO A 24 -18.81 0.77 -18.83
C PRO A 24 -18.88 2.09 -18.07
N ALA A 25 -18.08 2.20 -17.01
CA ALA A 25 -17.91 3.41 -16.23
C ALA A 25 -16.49 3.60 -15.69
N GLN A 26 -16.14 4.86 -15.45
CA GLN A 26 -14.90 5.32 -14.84
C GLN A 26 -15.21 6.42 -13.83
N GLU A 27 -14.56 6.38 -12.67
CA GLU A 27 -14.64 7.45 -11.66
C GLU A 27 -13.27 8.08 -11.47
N TYR A 28 -13.28 9.39 -11.24
CA TYR A 28 -12.09 10.21 -11.05
C TYR A 28 -12.21 11.01 -9.75
N ASP A 29 -11.09 11.15 -9.04
CA ASP A 29 -10.99 12.04 -7.88
C ASP A 29 -11.01 13.53 -8.30
N THR A 30 -10.96 14.42 -7.31
CA THR A 30 -10.98 15.88 -7.51
C THR A 30 -9.75 16.42 -8.24
N ASP A 31 -8.64 15.68 -8.24
CA ASP A 31 -7.42 15.98 -8.98
C ASP A 31 -7.45 15.40 -10.40
N GLY A 32 -8.53 14.69 -10.77
CA GLY A 32 -8.70 14.04 -12.07
C GLY A 32 -7.95 12.71 -12.20
N ARG A 33 -7.49 12.10 -11.10
CA ARG A 33 -6.89 10.76 -11.12
C ARG A 33 -7.98 9.70 -11.21
N LEU A 34 -7.76 8.68 -12.04
CA LEU A 34 -8.68 7.54 -12.14
C LEU A 34 -8.64 6.75 -10.82
N ILE A 35 -9.79 6.61 -10.16
CA ILE A 35 -9.95 5.86 -8.90
C ILE A 35 -10.80 4.60 -9.06
N PHE A 36 -11.60 4.52 -10.13
CA PHE A 36 -12.39 3.33 -10.44
C PHE A 36 -12.50 3.12 -11.95
N LYS A 37 -12.45 1.85 -12.37
CA LYS A 37 -12.76 1.44 -13.75
C LYS A 37 -13.49 0.10 -13.71
N GLY A 38 -14.67 0.05 -14.30
CA GLY A 38 -15.47 -1.16 -14.28
C GLY A 38 -16.73 -1.04 -15.13
N GLN A 39 -17.73 -1.82 -14.76
CA GLN A 39 -19.05 -1.82 -15.38
C GLN A 39 -20.10 -1.66 -14.30
N TYR A 40 -21.25 -1.12 -14.70
CA TYR A 40 -22.45 -1.07 -13.87
C TYR A 40 -23.57 -1.87 -14.52
N LYS A 41 -24.48 -2.37 -13.68
CA LYS A 41 -25.77 -2.94 -14.06
C LYS A 41 -26.80 -2.48 -13.04
N ASP A 42 -27.86 -1.83 -13.50
CA ASP A 42 -28.94 -1.32 -12.65
C ASP A 42 -28.43 -0.44 -11.48
N ASN A 43 -27.47 0.45 -11.77
CA ASN A 43 -26.75 1.32 -10.81
C ASN A 43 -25.82 0.62 -9.80
N ILE A 44 -25.61 -0.70 -9.91
CA ILE A 44 -24.70 -1.46 -9.06
C ILE A 44 -23.43 -1.83 -9.85
N ARG A 45 -22.25 -1.74 -9.23
CA ARG A 45 -20.99 -2.20 -9.86
C ARG A 45 -21.12 -3.69 -10.21
N HIS A 46 -20.63 -4.09 -11.37
CA HIS A 46 -20.87 -5.43 -11.88
C HIS A 46 -19.68 -6.00 -12.65
N GLY A 47 -19.42 -7.29 -12.46
CA GLY A 47 -18.33 -8.01 -13.12
C GLY A 47 -16.95 -7.59 -12.60
N VAL A 48 -15.92 -7.71 -13.45
CA VAL A 48 -14.55 -7.34 -13.05
C VAL A 48 -14.41 -5.82 -12.98
N CYS A 49 -14.06 -5.33 -11.80
CA CYS A 49 -13.82 -3.92 -11.52
C CYS A 49 -12.41 -3.70 -10.98
N TRP A 50 -11.91 -2.49 -11.17
CA TRP A 50 -10.63 -2.00 -10.62
C TRP A 50 -10.89 -0.77 -9.76
N ILE A 51 -10.26 -0.75 -8.59
CA ILE A 51 -10.16 0.41 -7.69
C ILE A 51 -8.68 0.79 -7.63
N TYR A 52 -8.36 2.05 -7.85
CA TYR A 52 -6.98 2.56 -7.88
C TYR A 52 -6.75 3.48 -6.68
N TYR A 53 -5.66 3.25 -5.96
CA TYR A 53 -5.26 4.09 -4.84
C TYR A 53 -4.27 5.17 -5.31
N PRO A 54 -4.27 6.36 -4.69
CA PRO A 54 -3.36 7.46 -5.04
C PRO A 54 -1.88 7.09 -4.96
N ASP A 55 -1.53 6.09 -4.13
CA ASP A 55 -0.16 5.62 -3.95
C ASP A 55 0.37 4.73 -5.10
N GLY A 56 -0.50 4.33 -6.03
CA GLY A 56 -0.20 3.48 -7.18
C GLY A 56 -0.65 2.03 -7.00
N GLY A 57 -1.01 1.60 -5.80
CA GLY A 57 -1.65 0.30 -5.58
C GLY A 57 -3.05 0.24 -6.19
N SER A 58 -3.56 -0.97 -6.39
CA SER A 58 -4.94 -1.17 -6.86
C SER A 58 -5.57 -2.44 -6.30
N LEU A 59 -6.90 -2.48 -6.29
CA LEU A 59 -7.71 -3.65 -5.93
C LEU A 59 -8.53 -4.06 -7.15
N VAL A 60 -8.53 -5.34 -7.49
CA VAL A 60 -9.23 -5.87 -8.66
C VAL A 60 -9.89 -7.20 -8.37
N GLY A 61 -11.09 -7.38 -8.89
CA GLY A 61 -11.83 -8.63 -8.76
C GLY A 61 -13.20 -8.56 -9.41
N GLU A 62 -13.84 -9.72 -9.49
CA GLU A 62 -15.27 -9.80 -9.74
C GLU A 62 -16.01 -9.39 -8.46
N VAL A 63 -16.79 -8.31 -8.53
CA VAL A 63 -17.57 -7.81 -7.39
C VAL A 63 -18.78 -8.72 -7.08
N ASN A 64 -19.29 -8.66 -5.85
CA ASN A 64 -20.49 -9.40 -5.45
C ASN A 64 -21.78 -8.75 -6.00
N GLU A 65 -22.94 -9.31 -5.62
CA GLU A 65 -24.26 -8.83 -6.05
C GLU A 65 -24.57 -7.39 -5.61
N ASP A 66 -23.92 -6.92 -4.54
CA ASP A 66 -24.04 -5.56 -4.00
C ASP A 66 -22.99 -4.59 -4.59
N GLY A 67 -22.11 -5.08 -5.48
CA GLY A 67 -21.06 -4.29 -6.12
C GLY A 67 -19.80 -4.07 -5.27
N GLU A 68 -19.64 -4.85 -4.20
CA GLU A 68 -18.54 -4.79 -3.26
C GLU A 68 -17.40 -5.74 -3.66
N MET A 69 -16.17 -5.42 -3.24
CA MET A 69 -15.00 -6.27 -3.43
C MET A 69 -14.98 -7.44 -2.43
N THR A 70 -15.96 -8.32 -2.55
CA THR A 70 -16.16 -9.51 -1.71
C THR A 70 -16.11 -10.78 -2.56
N GLY A 71 -15.13 -11.65 -2.32
CA GLY A 71 -14.97 -12.89 -3.07
C GLY A 71 -13.66 -13.64 -2.82
N GLU A 72 -13.55 -14.86 -3.34
CA GLU A 72 -12.39 -15.75 -3.19
C GLU A 72 -11.28 -15.52 -4.25
N LYS A 73 -11.54 -14.62 -5.21
CA LYS A 73 -10.67 -14.34 -6.37
C LYS A 73 -10.49 -12.84 -6.58
N ILE A 74 -10.14 -12.14 -5.51
CA ILE A 74 -9.83 -10.71 -5.51
C ILE A 74 -8.32 -10.54 -5.30
N ALA A 75 -7.73 -9.52 -5.89
CA ALA A 75 -6.31 -9.22 -5.74
C ALA A 75 -6.10 -7.76 -5.33
N TYR A 76 -5.19 -7.55 -4.38
CA TYR A 76 -4.44 -6.31 -4.31
C TYR A 76 -3.22 -6.41 -5.22
N VAL A 77 -2.97 -5.39 -6.04
CA VAL A 77 -1.80 -5.26 -6.91
C VAL A 77 -0.98 -4.07 -6.42
N TYR A 78 0.31 -4.29 -6.16
CA TYR A 78 1.24 -3.27 -5.70
C TYR A 78 1.56 -2.24 -6.82
N PRO A 79 2.22 -1.11 -6.49
CA PRO A 79 2.50 -0.04 -7.44
C PRO A 79 3.38 -0.39 -8.65
N ASP A 80 3.97 -1.59 -8.68
CA ASP A 80 4.72 -2.08 -9.84
C ASP A 80 3.84 -2.74 -10.90
N GLU A 81 2.52 -2.78 -10.68
CA GLU A 81 1.53 -3.42 -11.55
C GLU A 81 1.83 -4.91 -11.82
N ARG A 82 2.60 -5.55 -10.93
CA ARG A 82 3.10 -6.90 -11.11
C ARG A 82 2.95 -7.75 -9.87
N THR A 83 3.47 -7.28 -8.73
CA THR A 83 3.39 -7.99 -7.45
C THR A 83 1.96 -7.90 -6.96
N ALA A 84 1.37 -9.04 -6.55
CA ALA A 84 -0.03 -9.08 -6.11
C ALA A 84 -0.23 -9.99 -4.90
N LEU A 85 -1.26 -9.68 -4.10
CA LEU A 85 -1.81 -10.57 -3.07
C LEU A 85 -3.20 -10.99 -3.53
N TYR A 86 -3.32 -12.23 -3.99
CA TYR A 86 -4.52 -12.79 -4.61
C TYR A 86 -5.18 -13.81 -3.70
N GLY A 87 -6.49 -13.69 -3.51
CA GLY A 87 -7.30 -14.64 -2.74
C GLY A 87 -8.59 -14.03 -2.22
N LYS A 88 -8.86 -14.26 -0.93
CA LYS A 88 -10.14 -13.93 -0.29
C LYS A 88 -10.14 -12.51 0.26
N PHE A 89 -11.12 -11.73 -0.17
CA PHE A 89 -11.41 -10.39 0.35
C PHE A 89 -12.89 -10.27 0.72
N ILE A 90 -13.19 -9.43 1.72
CA ILE A 90 -14.55 -9.06 2.12
C ILE A 90 -14.60 -7.54 2.23
N ASP A 91 -15.46 -6.91 1.45
CA ASP A 91 -15.57 -5.44 1.34
C ASP A 91 -14.20 -4.76 1.12
N GLY A 92 -13.36 -5.38 0.28
CA GLY A 92 -12.00 -4.93 -0.01
C GLY A 92 -10.97 -5.15 1.09
N GLU A 93 -11.35 -5.67 2.26
CA GLU A 93 -10.42 -6.10 3.30
C GLU A 93 -9.85 -7.49 3.00
N MET A 94 -8.52 -7.64 3.04
CA MET A 94 -7.84 -8.90 2.73
C MET A 94 -7.98 -9.91 3.88
N ILE A 95 -8.71 -11.00 3.64
CA ILE A 95 -8.90 -12.08 4.63
C ILE A 95 -7.84 -13.17 4.45
N GLU A 96 -7.56 -13.56 3.21
CA GLU A 96 -6.51 -14.55 2.87
C GLU A 96 -5.91 -14.23 1.50
N GLY A 97 -4.81 -13.49 1.46
CA GLY A 97 -4.04 -13.19 0.24
C GLY A 97 -2.80 -14.07 0.12
N LYS A 98 -2.61 -14.69 -1.05
CA LYS A 98 -1.37 -15.40 -1.39
C LYS A 98 -0.59 -14.59 -2.40
N LEU A 99 0.73 -14.62 -2.29
CA LEU A 99 1.59 -13.93 -3.24
C LEU A 99 1.35 -14.46 -4.66
N ALA A 100 1.16 -13.55 -5.59
CA ALA A 100 0.94 -13.82 -7.00
C ALA A 100 1.66 -12.79 -7.87
N THR A 101 1.81 -13.12 -9.14
CA THR A 101 2.28 -12.22 -10.19
C THR A 101 1.13 -11.93 -11.15
N LEU A 102 0.85 -10.66 -11.44
CA LEU A 102 -0.02 -10.27 -12.55
C LEU A 102 0.74 -10.48 -13.88
N LEU A 103 0.31 -11.46 -14.67
CA LEU A 103 0.97 -11.82 -15.94
C LEU A 103 0.47 -10.97 -17.11
N SER A 104 -0.83 -10.75 -17.18
CA SER A 104 -1.47 -10.01 -18.26
C SER A 104 -2.83 -9.46 -17.82
N THR A 105 -3.33 -8.48 -18.58
CA THR A 105 -4.70 -8.00 -18.48
C THR A 105 -5.36 -8.08 -19.86
N GLU A 106 -6.37 -8.92 -20.02
CA GLU A 106 -7.10 -9.09 -21.27
C GLU A 106 -8.50 -8.49 -21.12
N GLU A 107 -8.83 -7.48 -21.93
CA GLU A 107 -10.13 -6.78 -21.87
C GLU A 107 -10.49 -6.28 -20.45
N GLY A 108 -9.50 -5.89 -19.65
CA GLY A 108 -9.67 -5.43 -18.26
C GLY A 108 -9.75 -6.56 -17.23
N ARG A 109 -9.63 -7.82 -17.61
CA ARG A 109 -9.57 -8.96 -16.69
C ARG A 109 -8.12 -9.35 -16.40
N PRO A 110 -7.69 -9.37 -15.13
CA PRO A 110 -6.34 -9.75 -14.78
C PRO A 110 -6.15 -11.27 -14.79
N HIS A 111 -4.97 -11.72 -15.22
CA HIS A 111 -4.52 -13.10 -15.11
C HIS A 111 -3.35 -13.21 -14.13
N PHE A 112 -3.59 -13.87 -13.01
CA PHE A 112 -2.60 -14.05 -11.94
C PHE A 112 -2.00 -15.45 -11.95
N GLU A 113 -0.70 -15.53 -11.66
CA GLU A 113 0.00 -16.77 -11.34
C GLU A 113 0.39 -16.76 -9.86
N LEU A 114 -0.11 -17.73 -9.09
CA LEU A 114 0.25 -17.90 -7.68
C LEU A 114 1.70 -18.36 -7.54
N MET A 115 2.43 -17.73 -6.62
CA MET A 115 3.80 -18.14 -6.28
C MET A 115 3.76 -19.41 -5.41
N PRO A 116 4.29 -20.56 -5.87
CA PRO A 116 4.22 -21.80 -5.12
C PRO A 116 4.91 -21.70 -3.76
N GLY A 117 4.25 -22.20 -2.71
CA GLY A 117 4.79 -22.17 -1.34
C GLY A 117 4.82 -20.78 -0.69
N SER A 118 4.17 -19.79 -1.29
CA SER A 118 4.10 -18.45 -0.73
C SER A 118 3.40 -18.42 0.64
N SER A 119 3.86 -17.51 1.49
CA SER A 119 3.15 -17.14 2.71
C SER A 119 1.75 -16.60 2.42
N VAL A 120 0.90 -16.70 3.43
CA VAL A 120 -0.45 -16.12 3.44
C VAL A 120 -0.40 -14.80 4.22
N TYR A 121 -1.06 -13.80 3.66
CA TYR A 121 -1.19 -12.45 4.21
C TYR A 121 -2.67 -12.17 4.50
N HIS A 122 -2.94 -11.35 5.50
CA HIS A 122 -4.27 -10.86 5.84
C HIS A 122 -4.16 -9.43 6.36
N PHE A 123 -5.28 -8.70 6.41
CA PHE A 123 -5.36 -7.40 7.03
C PHE A 123 -5.02 -7.52 8.52
N ASP A 124 -4.01 -6.77 8.94
CA ASP A 124 -3.31 -6.87 10.24
C ASP A 124 -2.88 -5.45 10.66
N LYS A 125 -3.86 -4.55 10.73
CA LYS A 125 -3.61 -3.16 11.17
C LYS A 125 -3.11 -3.17 12.61
N SER A 126 -2.00 -2.49 12.83
CA SER A 126 -1.40 -2.32 14.16
C SER A 126 -2.31 -1.55 15.13
N THR A 127 -2.05 -1.73 16.41
CA THR A 127 -2.67 -0.97 17.52
C THR A 127 -1.60 -0.18 18.26
N SER A 128 -1.94 0.46 19.38
CA SER A 128 -0.96 1.12 20.26
C SER A 128 0.02 0.16 20.93
N SER A 129 -0.29 -1.15 20.97
CA SER A 129 0.51 -2.15 21.70
C SER A 129 0.92 -3.37 20.86
N CYS A 130 0.30 -3.58 19.70
CA CYS A 130 0.62 -4.68 18.79
C CYS A 130 1.03 -4.13 17.43
N ILE A 131 2.29 -4.34 17.04
CA ILE A 131 2.84 -3.85 15.76
C ILE A 131 2.40 -4.70 14.56
N SER A 132 2.23 -6.02 14.76
CA SER A 132 1.77 -7.01 13.78
C SER A 132 1.59 -8.36 14.47
N THR A 133 0.64 -9.17 14.00
CA THR A 133 0.53 -10.59 14.38
C THR A 133 1.67 -11.45 13.85
N ASN A 134 2.35 -11.01 12.78
CA ASN A 134 3.42 -11.73 12.09
C ASN A 134 4.65 -10.83 11.88
N ALA A 135 5.27 -10.41 12.98
CA ALA A 135 6.39 -9.46 12.99
C ALA A 135 7.60 -9.87 12.12
N LEU A 136 7.82 -11.17 11.93
CA LEU A 136 8.93 -11.72 11.14
C LEU A 136 8.51 -12.20 9.74
N LEU A 137 7.30 -11.88 9.30
CA LEU A 137 6.84 -12.14 7.92
C LEU A 137 7.11 -10.90 7.07
N PRO A 138 8.13 -10.89 6.19
CA PRO A 138 8.46 -9.74 5.37
C PRO A 138 7.35 -9.42 4.37
N ASP A 139 7.24 -8.15 4.01
CA ASP A 139 6.44 -7.74 2.87
C ASP A 139 7.14 -8.19 1.55
N PRO A 140 6.41 -8.85 0.63
CA PRO A 140 7.02 -9.42 -0.58
C PRO A 140 7.49 -8.36 -1.57
N TYR A 141 6.79 -7.23 -1.69
CA TYR A 141 7.16 -6.13 -2.58
C TYR A 141 8.41 -5.42 -2.08
N GLU A 142 8.45 -5.10 -0.79
CA GLU A 142 9.59 -4.47 -0.14
C GLU A 142 10.83 -5.37 -0.19
N SER A 143 10.65 -6.68 0.01
CA SER A 143 11.74 -7.66 0.01
C SER A 143 12.51 -7.74 -1.31
N GLU A 144 11.88 -7.39 -2.44
CA GLU A 144 12.55 -7.35 -3.75
C GLU A 144 13.32 -6.05 -3.98
N ARG A 145 13.03 -4.99 -3.21
CA ARG A 145 13.49 -3.62 -3.48
C ARG A 145 14.50 -3.10 -2.51
N VAL A 146 14.47 -3.53 -1.25
CA VAL A 146 15.35 -2.97 -0.21
C VAL A 146 15.97 -4.02 0.69
N TYR A 147 17.06 -3.66 1.35
CA TYR A 147 17.67 -4.40 2.44
C TYR A 147 18.26 -3.46 3.49
N VAL A 148 18.54 -4.01 4.67
CA VAL A 148 19.19 -3.28 5.77
C VAL A 148 20.66 -3.67 5.84
N ALA A 149 21.54 -2.68 5.97
CA ALA A 149 22.98 -2.87 6.18
C ALA A 149 23.55 -1.75 7.05
N GLU A 150 24.85 -1.77 7.35
CA GLU A 150 25.53 -0.66 8.03
C GLU A 150 25.49 0.59 7.15
N SER A 151 25.05 1.71 7.72
CA SER A 151 24.92 2.99 7.03
C SER A 151 26.28 3.55 6.60
N LEU A 152 26.31 4.28 5.49
CA LEU A 152 27.48 5.05 5.06
C LEU A 152 27.62 6.35 5.88
N ILE A 153 26.58 6.75 6.61
CA ILE A 153 26.57 7.91 7.49
C ILE A 153 27.24 7.53 8.82
N SER A 154 28.35 8.21 9.13
CA SER A 154 29.08 7.98 10.37
C SER A 154 28.16 8.09 11.59
N SER A 155 28.17 7.05 12.43
CA SER A 155 27.42 6.96 13.68
C SER A 155 25.89 6.88 13.55
N ALA A 156 25.35 6.66 12.34
CA ALA A 156 23.91 6.39 12.15
C ALA A 156 23.51 4.93 12.43
N GLY A 157 24.47 4.01 12.48
CA GLY A 157 24.21 2.59 12.74
C GLY A 157 23.78 1.88 11.46
N GLU A 158 22.55 1.36 11.44
CA GLU A 158 21.98 0.70 10.26
C GLU A 158 21.37 1.74 9.29
N GLY A 159 21.26 1.37 8.01
CA GLY A 159 20.60 2.14 6.96
C GLY A 159 19.76 1.23 6.06
N LEU A 160 18.87 1.83 5.28
CA LEU A 160 18.07 1.15 4.27
C LEU A 160 18.72 1.35 2.90
N PHE A 161 18.88 0.28 2.13
CA PHE A 161 19.57 0.31 0.85
C PHE A 161 18.68 -0.25 -0.25
N SER A 162 18.79 0.29 -1.45
CA SER A 162 18.11 -0.24 -2.63
C SER A 162 18.77 -1.52 -3.14
N LYS A 163 17.99 -2.53 -3.49
CA LYS A 163 18.46 -3.72 -4.23
C LYS A 163 18.49 -3.51 -5.74
N VAL A 164 17.76 -2.51 -6.22
CA VAL A 164 17.50 -2.31 -7.64
C VAL A 164 17.71 -0.85 -8.03
N ALA A 165 18.11 -0.60 -9.28
CA ALA A 165 17.99 0.75 -9.80
C ALA A 165 16.49 1.09 -9.96
N ALA A 166 16.08 2.25 -9.47
CA ALA A 166 14.69 2.71 -9.52
C ALA A 166 14.61 4.16 -9.99
N GLY A 167 13.59 4.48 -10.78
CA GLY A 167 13.30 5.84 -11.20
C GLY A 167 12.72 6.70 -10.07
N PRO A 168 12.52 8.01 -10.29
CA PRO A 168 11.77 8.85 -9.36
C PRO A 168 10.32 8.36 -9.19
N ASN A 169 9.69 8.73 -8.07
CA ASN A 169 8.33 8.38 -7.68
C ASN A 169 8.07 6.87 -7.48
N THR A 170 9.11 6.07 -7.26
CA THR A 170 9.00 4.63 -7.01
C THR A 170 8.82 4.37 -5.52
N VAL A 171 7.81 3.57 -5.13
CA VAL A 171 7.69 3.10 -3.75
C VAL A 171 8.76 2.04 -3.49
N MET A 172 9.54 2.22 -2.43
CA MET A 172 10.66 1.32 -2.10
C MET A 172 10.38 0.49 -0.85
N SER A 173 9.72 1.07 0.15
CA SER A 173 9.58 0.49 1.48
C SER A 173 8.34 1.04 2.20
N PHE A 174 7.89 0.32 3.22
CA PHE A 174 6.71 0.65 4.03
C PHE A 174 7.11 1.02 5.45
N TYR A 175 6.44 2.01 6.02
CA TYR A 175 6.65 2.46 7.39
C TYR A 175 5.42 2.08 8.24
N ASN A 176 5.37 0.83 8.66
CA ASN A 176 4.40 0.35 9.64
C ASN A 176 5.02 0.36 11.06
N GLY A 177 4.17 0.48 12.07
CA GLY A 177 4.55 0.60 13.47
C GLY A 177 3.32 0.58 14.36
N VAL A 178 3.51 0.60 15.68
CA VAL A 178 2.40 0.83 16.63
C VAL A 178 1.82 2.22 16.42
N ARG A 179 0.56 2.41 16.79
CA ARG A 179 -0.18 3.66 16.59
C ARG A 179 -0.42 4.33 17.93
N ILE A 180 0.28 5.42 18.19
CA ILE A 180 0.23 6.21 19.43
C ILE A 180 -0.18 7.66 19.14
N THR A 181 -0.46 8.44 20.17
CA THR A 181 -0.87 9.84 20.01
C THR A 181 0.32 10.79 19.99
N HIS A 182 0.16 11.96 19.35
CA HIS A 182 1.15 13.05 19.46
C HIS A 182 1.42 13.44 20.91
N GLN A 183 0.38 13.49 21.75
CA GLN A 183 0.53 13.81 23.18
C GLN A 183 1.43 12.82 23.93
N GLU A 184 1.34 11.53 23.62
CA GLU A 184 2.19 10.50 24.22
C GLU A 184 3.66 10.68 23.82
N VAL A 185 3.90 10.94 22.53
CA VAL A 185 5.24 11.18 21.98
C VAL A 185 5.88 12.43 22.57
N ASP A 186 5.12 13.51 22.68
CA ASP A 186 5.58 14.81 23.20
C ASP A 186 5.83 14.80 24.71
N SER A 187 5.18 13.89 25.46
CA SER A 187 5.26 13.83 26.91
C SER A 187 6.28 12.81 27.45
N ARG A 188 6.73 11.85 26.61
CA ARG A 188 7.72 10.84 27.00
C ARG A 188 9.16 11.29 26.73
N ASP A 189 10.12 10.50 27.21
CA ASP A 189 11.55 10.78 26.97
C ASP A 189 11.87 10.77 25.47
N TRP A 190 12.55 11.80 24.99
CA TRP A 190 12.95 11.94 23.58
C TRP A 190 13.80 10.76 23.10
N ALA A 191 14.52 10.08 24.00
CA ALA A 191 15.30 8.89 23.67
C ALA A 191 14.44 7.74 23.12
N LEU A 192 13.13 7.73 23.38
CA LEU A 192 12.19 6.73 22.87
C LEU A 192 11.61 7.08 21.49
N ASN A 193 11.88 8.29 20.98
CA ASN A 193 11.25 8.82 19.76
C ASN A 193 12.12 8.63 18.50
N GLY A 194 13.12 7.75 18.56
CA GLY A 194 14.05 7.53 17.43
C GLY A 194 13.38 7.08 16.13
N ASN A 195 12.24 6.37 16.24
CA ASN A 195 11.51 5.80 15.10
C ASN A 195 10.06 6.31 14.99
N THR A 196 9.74 7.47 15.57
CA THR A 196 8.39 8.04 15.48
C THR A 196 8.20 8.82 14.18
N LEU A 197 7.11 8.55 13.47
CA LEU A 197 6.70 9.22 12.24
C LEU A 197 5.22 9.60 12.31
N SER A 198 4.90 10.88 12.18
CA SER A 198 3.50 11.33 12.13
C SER A 198 2.80 10.76 10.90
N LEU A 199 1.65 10.11 11.13
CA LEU A 199 0.78 9.62 10.06
C LEU A 199 -0.17 10.73 9.60
N ASP A 200 -0.88 11.31 10.57
CA ASP A 200 -1.88 12.36 10.44
C ASP A 200 -1.88 13.24 11.71
N GLU A 201 -2.88 14.12 11.85
CA GLU A 201 -3.02 15.06 12.98
C GLU A 201 -3.28 14.36 14.32
N GLU A 202 -3.76 13.11 14.32
CA GLU A 202 -4.15 12.37 15.53
C GLU A 202 -3.14 11.27 15.89
N THR A 203 -2.51 10.67 14.89
CA THR A 203 -1.74 9.44 15.01
C THR A 203 -0.27 9.63 14.65
N VAL A 204 0.59 9.05 15.48
CA VAL A 204 2.01 8.82 15.22
C VAL A 204 2.25 7.32 15.11
N ILE A 205 2.97 6.92 14.06
CA ILE A 205 3.49 5.56 13.90
C ILE A 205 4.83 5.49 14.62
N ASP A 206 5.06 4.43 15.40
CA ASP A 206 6.32 4.21 16.11
C ASP A 206 6.81 2.76 15.95
N VAL A 207 8.12 2.57 15.89
CA VAL A 207 8.77 1.26 15.92
C VAL A 207 9.63 1.16 17.18
N PRO A 208 9.01 0.88 18.34
CA PRO A 208 9.70 0.88 19.63
C PRO A 208 10.59 -0.36 19.80
N GLU A 209 11.43 -0.37 20.82
CA GLU A 209 12.03 -1.62 21.29
C GLU A 209 10.94 -2.64 21.67
N PRO A 210 11.11 -3.94 21.37
CA PRO A 210 12.29 -4.56 20.75
C PRO A 210 12.24 -4.60 19.21
N TYR A 211 11.22 -3.99 18.58
CA TYR A 211 10.94 -4.10 17.14
C TYR A 211 11.83 -3.19 16.27
N ASN A 212 12.56 -2.26 16.87
CA ASN A 212 13.65 -1.55 16.21
C ASN A 212 14.79 -2.47 15.72
N HIS A 213 14.83 -3.75 16.14
CA HIS A 213 15.79 -4.73 15.65
C HIS A 213 15.18 -5.63 14.56
N VAL A 214 15.85 -5.74 13.41
CA VAL A 214 15.38 -6.54 12.26
C VAL A 214 15.19 -8.03 12.58
N SER A 215 15.90 -8.54 13.59
CA SER A 215 15.76 -9.91 14.09
C SER A 215 14.47 -10.15 14.90
N LYS A 216 13.76 -9.08 15.26
CA LYS A 216 12.50 -9.09 16.00
C LYS A 216 11.33 -8.58 15.18
N TYR A 217 11.59 -7.71 14.20
CA TYR A 217 10.58 -7.19 13.28
C TYR A 217 11.20 -6.90 11.92
N CYS A 218 10.67 -7.55 10.89
CA CYS A 218 11.03 -7.30 9.49
C CYS A 218 9.80 -7.31 8.57
N ALA A 219 8.60 -7.15 9.14
CA ALA A 219 7.37 -7.06 8.36
C ALA A 219 7.31 -5.79 7.50
N SER A 220 7.95 -4.70 7.95
CA SER A 220 8.24 -3.50 7.17
C SER A 220 9.58 -2.90 7.59
N LEU A 221 10.27 -2.19 6.70
CA LEU A 221 11.64 -1.73 6.92
C LEU A 221 11.83 -0.21 6.81
N GLY A 222 10.76 0.57 6.60
CA GLY A 222 10.86 2.01 6.36
C GLY A 222 11.50 2.79 7.52
N HIS A 223 11.38 2.29 8.76
CA HIS A 223 12.03 2.86 9.94
C HIS A 223 13.56 2.72 9.95
N LYS A 224 14.16 2.10 8.93
CA LYS A 224 15.62 1.98 8.76
C LYS A 224 16.22 3.00 7.81
N ALA A 225 15.41 3.78 7.11
CA ALA A 225 15.92 4.88 6.29
C ALA A 225 16.40 6.02 7.18
N ASN A 226 17.64 6.46 6.94
CA ASN A 226 18.25 7.51 7.75
C ASN A 226 17.77 8.88 7.28
N HIS A 227 17.70 9.83 8.21
CA HIS A 227 17.45 11.22 7.86
C HIS A 227 18.67 11.84 7.19
N SER A 228 18.44 12.62 6.13
CA SER A 228 19.45 13.42 5.44
C SER A 228 18.89 14.79 5.05
N PHE A 229 19.74 15.83 5.03
CA PHE A 229 19.38 17.15 4.51
C PHE A 229 19.38 17.22 2.98
N THR A 230 19.89 16.19 2.31
CA THR A 230 19.83 16.01 0.84
C THR A 230 19.27 14.63 0.52
N PRO A 231 18.00 14.36 0.89
CA PRO A 231 17.42 13.03 0.78
C PRO A 231 17.17 12.67 -0.69
N ASN A 232 17.24 11.37 -1.00
CA ASN A 232 16.83 10.82 -2.29
C ASN A 232 15.42 10.21 -2.26
N CYS A 233 14.79 10.16 -1.09
CA CYS A 233 13.44 9.67 -0.85
C CYS A 233 12.61 10.65 0.01
N ILE A 234 11.29 10.42 0.04
CA ILE A 234 10.33 11.13 0.87
C ILE A 234 9.35 10.15 1.50
N TYR A 235 8.80 10.51 2.65
CA TYR A 235 7.65 9.83 3.22
C TYR A 235 6.37 10.25 2.50
N ASP A 236 5.59 9.27 2.05
CA ASP A 236 4.32 9.50 1.35
C ASP A 236 3.21 8.62 1.94
N MET A 237 1.95 9.00 1.75
CA MET A 237 0.82 8.19 2.21
C MET A 237 0.73 6.87 1.44
N PHE A 238 0.31 5.80 2.11
CA PHE A 238 0.14 4.50 1.47
C PHE A 238 -1.02 3.70 2.09
N VAL A 239 -1.90 3.17 1.26
CA VAL A 239 -2.97 2.25 1.68
C VAL A 239 -2.49 0.81 1.47
N HIS A 240 -1.99 0.20 2.54
CA HIS A 240 -1.44 -1.15 2.48
C HIS A 240 -2.52 -2.21 2.74
N PRO A 241 -2.63 -3.29 1.94
CA PRO A 241 -3.66 -4.33 2.13
C PRO A 241 -3.49 -5.10 3.44
N ARG A 242 -2.25 -5.18 3.93
CA ARG A 242 -1.91 -5.76 5.25
C ARG A 242 -1.95 -4.73 6.39
N PHE A 243 -1.26 -3.61 6.28
CA PHE A 243 -1.04 -2.71 7.43
C PHE A 243 -2.11 -1.61 7.56
N GLY A 244 -3.00 -1.48 6.58
CA GLY A 244 -3.95 -0.37 6.47
C GLY A 244 -3.25 0.95 6.11
N PRO A 245 -3.81 2.09 6.52
CA PRO A 245 -3.23 3.41 6.26
C PRO A 245 -1.91 3.57 7.02
N ILE A 246 -0.82 3.74 6.28
CA ILE A 246 0.55 3.95 6.79
C ILE A 246 1.27 5.00 5.92
N LYS A 247 2.56 5.19 6.18
CA LYS A 247 3.47 5.88 5.25
C LYS A 247 4.30 4.86 4.46
N CYS A 248 4.80 5.27 3.30
CA CYS A 248 5.82 4.57 2.55
C CYS A 248 7.02 5.47 2.29
N ILE A 249 8.12 4.88 1.83
CA ILE A 249 9.29 5.59 1.31
C ILE A 249 9.18 5.58 -0.20
N ARG A 250 9.11 6.78 -0.80
CA ARG A 250 9.05 6.98 -2.24
C ARG A 250 10.27 7.75 -2.72
N THR A 251 10.89 7.32 -3.82
CA THR A 251 12.06 8.00 -4.37
C THR A 251 11.70 9.41 -4.90
N LEU A 252 12.52 10.40 -4.58
CA LEU A 252 12.44 11.78 -5.12
C LEU A 252 13.17 11.92 -6.46
N ARG A 253 14.20 11.09 -6.67
CA ARG A 253 15.02 11.03 -7.87
C ARG A 253 15.29 9.58 -8.24
N ALA A 254 15.95 9.35 -9.37
CA ALA A 254 16.49 8.03 -9.64
C ALA A 254 17.52 7.65 -8.55
N VAL A 255 17.51 6.38 -8.16
CA VAL A 255 18.46 5.76 -7.22
C VAL A 255 19.08 4.54 -7.89
N GLU A 256 20.36 4.32 -7.61
CA GLU A 256 21.08 3.15 -8.13
C GLU A 256 20.88 1.92 -7.21
N ALA A 257 21.23 0.75 -7.73
CA ALA A 257 21.34 -0.43 -6.88
C ALA A 257 22.46 -0.21 -5.83
N ASP A 258 22.25 -0.72 -4.62
CA ASP A 258 23.12 -0.56 -3.45
C ASP A 258 23.28 0.88 -2.95
N GLU A 259 22.46 1.83 -3.44
CA GLU A 259 22.39 3.19 -2.89
C GLU A 259 21.60 3.21 -1.57
N GLU A 260 22.10 3.93 -0.56
CA GLU A 260 21.39 4.17 0.70
C GLU A 260 20.20 5.13 0.47
N LEU A 261 19.03 4.80 1.02
CA LEU A 261 17.74 5.49 0.88
C LEU A 261 17.41 6.38 2.08
#